data_AF-A0A1G4M887-F1
#
_entry.id   AF-A0A1G4M887-F1
#
_cell.length_a   1.000
_cell.length_b   1.000
_cell.length_c   1.000
_cell.angle_alpha   90.00
_cell.angle_beta   90.00
_cell.angle_gamma   90.00
#
_symmetry.space_group_name_H-M   'P 1'
#
loop_
_entity.id
_entity.type
_entity.pdbx_description
1 polymer ?
#
loop_
_entity_poly.entity_id
_entity_poly.type
_entity_poly.pdbx_seq_one_letter_code
_entity_poly.pdbx_strand_id
1 'polypeptide(L)'
;MVDLLKILSWIYFSSFGIGLLSVFLARWRIPILLKYGKTLVDQKHQNDGMFDILLHLTVPKEWFRHFYILSSCLSIINLWSSMNLVSLLVAFHSFRRVYETHYVNRFGKRSRMHISHYLVGLWFYTSLNVAVAISSTSHQTHSIGSRLFLIALFSLASFDQYKNHLHLSHLVKYTLPQYGLFQVVTSAHYFDEVLIYLSLASYTGTAEMYCCFAWVLGNLSISAIETREWYAKKFPSKTPPYAILPYLL
;
A
#
# COMPACT_ATOMS: atom_id res chain seq x y z
N MET A 1 8.11 -13.44 30.44
CA MET A 1 7.12 -12.60 29.72
C MET A 1 7.75 -11.36 29.12
N VAL A 2 8.53 -10.58 29.89
CA VAL A 2 9.22 -9.36 29.41
C VAL A 2 10.22 -9.65 28.26
N ASP A 3 10.98 -10.74 28.33
CA ASP A 3 11.97 -11.06 27.27
C ASP A 3 11.31 -11.45 25.95
N LEU A 4 10.17 -12.14 26.00
CA LEU A 4 9.40 -12.51 24.81
C LEU A 4 8.87 -11.27 24.08
N LEU A 5 8.32 -10.29 24.81
CA LEU A 5 7.82 -9.04 24.22
C LEU A 5 8.95 -8.22 23.56
N LYS A 6 10.14 -8.18 24.17
CA LYS A 6 11.32 -7.54 23.59
C LYS A 6 11.76 -8.22 22.29
N ILE A 7 11.79 -9.56 22.28
CA ILE A 7 12.13 -10.34 21.07
C ILE A 7 11.11 -10.08 19.96
N LEU A 8 9.81 -10.11 20.27
CA LEU A 8 8.74 -9.83 19.30
C LEU A 8 8.84 -8.41 18.73
N SER A 9 9.14 -7.42 19.58
CA SER A 9 9.38 -6.04 19.15
C SER A 9 10.58 -5.94 18.20
N TRP A 10 11.70 -6.59 18.55
CA TRP A 10 12.88 -6.66 17.68
C TRP A 10 12.57 -7.31 16.32
N ILE A 11 11.83 -8.42 16.32
CA ILE A 11 11.42 -9.10 15.08
C ILE A 11 10.54 -8.16 14.23
N TYR A 12 9.58 -7.48 14.86
CA TYR A 12 8.70 -6.53 14.18
C TYR A 12 9.51 -5.44 13.49
N PHE A 13 10.32 -4.68 14.22
CA PHE A 13 11.09 -3.57 13.65
C PHE A 13 12.11 -4.04 12.61
N SER A 14 12.79 -5.16 12.87
CA SER A 14 13.75 -5.74 11.93
C SER A 14 13.08 -6.15 10.62
N SER A 15 11.84 -6.68 10.68
CA SER A 15 11.10 -7.08 9.48
C SER A 15 10.79 -5.88 8.56
N PHE A 16 10.51 -4.69 9.12
CA PHE A 16 10.31 -3.47 8.34
C PHE A 16 11.61 -2.97 7.70
N GLY A 17 12.72 -3.01 8.44
CA GLY A 17 14.03 -2.64 7.92
C GLY A 17 14.47 -3.56 6.76
N ILE A 18 14.36 -4.87 6.96
CA ILE A 18 14.63 -5.88 5.92
C ILE A 18 13.70 -5.68 4.73
N GLY A 19 12.42 -5.43 4.97
CA GLY A 19 11.45 -5.15 3.92
C GLY A 19 11.89 -3.96 3.07
N LEU A 20 12.09 -2.78 3.68
CA LEU A 20 12.42 -1.55 2.94
C LEU A 20 13.72 -1.71 2.16
N LEU A 21 14.72 -2.32 2.79
CA LEU A 21 15.98 -2.64 2.13
C LEU A 21 15.77 -3.58 0.95
N SER A 22 14.91 -4.60 1.09
CA SER A 22 14.61 -5.55 0.01
C SER A 22 13.95 -4.88 -1.19
N VAL A 23 13.03 -3.92 -0.98
CA VAL A 23 12.38 -3.18 -2.07
C VAL A 23 13.40 -2.26 -2.75
N PHE A 24 14.25 -1.57 -1.98
CA PHE A 24 15.30 -0.72 -2.53
C PHE A 24 16.34 -1.53 -3.34
N LEU A 25 16.81 -2.66 -2.80
CA LEU A 25 17.72 -3.56 -3.49
C LEU A 25 17.07 -4.19 -4.73
N ALA A 26 15.80 -4.57 -4.66
CA ALA A 26 15.06 -5.09 -5.81
C ALA A 26 15.00 -4.03 -6.92
N ARG A 27 14.77 -2.76 -6.59
CA ARG A 27 14.79 -1.68 -7.59
C ARG A 27 16.16 -1.55 -8.28
N TRP A 28 17.24 -1.68 -7.52
CA TRP A 28 18.61 -1.52 -8.05
C TRP A 28 19.12 -2.73 -8.83
N ARG A 29 18.89 -3.95 -8.30
CA ARG A 29 19.52 -5.19 -8.78
C ARG A 29 18.59 -6.05 -9.65
N ILE A 30 17.30 -6.09 -9.32
CA ILE A 30 16.34 -7.04 -9.91
C ILE A 30 14.97 -6.36 -10.10
N PRO A 31 14.87 -5.31 -10.93
CA PRO A 31 13.66 -4.50 -11.05
C PRO A 31 12.45 -5.29 -11.57
N ILE A 32 12.66 -6.45 -12.20
CA ILE A 32 11.57 -7.32 -12.64
C ILE A 32 10.70 -7.80 -11.47
N LEU A 33 11.27 -7.93 -10.27
CA LEU A 33 10.51 -8.34 -9.09
C LEU A 33 9.47 -7.31 -8.69
N LEU A 34 9.75 -6.01 -8.89
CA LEU A 34 8.89 -4.88 -8.56
C LEU A 34 7.78 -4.63 -9.58
N LYS A 35 7.93 -5.18 -10.78
CA LYS A 35 7.00 -4.96 -11.88
C LYS A 35 5.77 -5.85 -11.75
N TYR A 36 4.59 -5.28 -11.92
CA TYR A 36 3.32 -6.00 -11.95
C TYR A 36 2.30 -5.33 -12.88
N GLY A 37 1.38 -6.12 -13.41
CA GLY A 37 0.33 -5.64 -14.29
C GLY A 37 0.87 -5.00 -15.58
N LYS A 38 0.91 -3.67 -15.66
CA LYS A 38 1.31 -2.93 -16.88
C LYS A 38 2.81 -2.87 -17.08
N THR A 39 3.58 -2.86 -15.99
CA THR A 39 5.04 -2.76 -16.03
C THR A 39 5.71 -4.10 -16.35
N LEU A 40 4.98 -5.22 -16.22
CA LEU A 40 5.48 -6.58 -16.47
C LEU A 40 5.53 -6.95 -17.97
N VAL A 41 4.74 -6.31 -18.83
CA VAL A 41 4.55 -6.73 -20.24
C VAL A 41 5.80 -6.48 -21.12
N ASP A 42 6.74 -5.65 -20.66
CA ASP A 42 7.81 -5.10 -21.49
C ASP A 42 9.04 -6.00 -21.71
N GLN A 43 9.09 -7.27 -21.30
CA GLN A 43 10.24 -8.13 -21.60
C GLN A 43 9.89 -9.55 -22.06
N LYS A 44 10.29 -9.86 -23.30
CA LYS A 44 10.59 -11.21 -23.80
C LYS A 44 12.10 -11.42 -23.65
N HIS A 45 12.56 -12.41 -22.88
CA HIS A 45 13.88 -13.00 -23.09
C HIS A 45 13.99 -14.44 -22.56
N GLN A 46 14.82 -15.21 -23.26
CA GLN A 46 15.16 -16.62 -23.12
C GLN A 46 16.31 -16.80 -22.11
N ASN A 47 16.14 -17.60 -21.05
CA ASN A 47 17.22 -18.43 -20.51
C ASN A 47 16.70 -19.52 -19.55
N ASP A 48 16.95 -20.80 -19.88
CA ASP A 48 16.47 -21.94 -19.09
C ASP A 48 17.38 -22.22 -17.89
N GLY A 49 16.96 -21.80 -16.70
CA GLY A 49 17.61 -22.16 -15.43
C GLY A 49 16.60 -22.25 -14.28
N MET A 50 16.93 -22.99 -13.20
CA MET A 50 16.06 -23.10 -12.01
C MET A 50 15.74 -21.73 -11.36
N PHE A 51 16.69 -20.78 -11.43
CA PHE A 51 16.48 -19.42 -10.94
C PHE A 51 15.42 -18.66 -11.76
N ASP A 52 15.25 -19.02 -13.03
CA ASP A 52 14.27 -18.41 -13.91
C ASP A 52 12.84 -18.82 -13.53
N ILE A 53 12.65 -20.06 -13.07
CA ILE A 53 11.36 -20.53 -12.53
C ILE A 53 10.93 -19.67 -11.32
N LEU A 54 11.87 -19.33 -10.43
CA LEU A 54 11.59 -18.49 -9.26
C LEU A 54 11.26 -17.04 -9.65
N LEU A 55 11.93 -16.47 -10.66
CA LEU A 55 11.67 -15.12 -11.16
C LEU A 55 10.32 -14.99 -11.90
N HIS A 56 9.80 -16.09 -12.44
CA HIS A 56 8.54 -16.12 -13.17
C HIS A 56 7.36 -16.60 -12.33
N LEU A 57 7.57 -16.89 -11.04
CA LEU A 57 6.50 -17.31 -10.15
C LEU A 57 5.56 -16.14 -9.87
N THR A 58 4.44 -16.13 -10.58
CA THR A 58 3.46 -15.05 -10.53
C THR A 58 2.07 -15.56 -10.16
N VAL A 59 1.35 -14.71 -9.44
CA VAL A 59 -0.05 -14.95 -9.06
C VAL A 59 -0.96 -13.96 -9.81
N PRO A 60 -2.25 -14.28 -9.98
CA PRO A 60 -3.21 -13.32 -10.53
C PRO A 60 -3.24 -12.03 -9.72
N LYS A 61 -3.26 -10.87 -10.38
CA LYS A 61 -3.33 -9.57 -9.69
C LYS A 61 -4.62 -9.42 -8.87
N GLU A 62 -5.68 -10.15 -9.18
CA GLU A 62 -6.91 -10.17 -8.39
C GLU A 62 -6.69 -10.65 -6.94
N TRP A 63 -5.60 -11.38 -6.67
CA TRP A 63 -5.24 -11.85 -5.33
C TRP A 63 -4.86 -10.72 -4.37
N PHE A 64 -4.71 -9.47 -4.84
CA PHE A 64 -4.66 -8.29 -3.97
C PHE A 64 -5.85 -8.26 -2.98
N ARG A 65 -7.01 -8.83 -3.35
CA ARG A 65 -8.17 -8.96 -2.47
C ARG A 65 -7.86 -9.77 -1.20
N HIS A 66 -6.97 -10.76 -1.26
CA HIS A 66 -6.65 -11.61 -0.11
C HIS A 66 -6.02 -10.80 1.03
N PHE A 67 -5.23 -9.77 0.70
CA PHE A 67 -4.61 -8.90 1.68
C PHE A 67 -5.66 -8.15 2.51
N TYR A 68 -6.68 -7.61 1.81
CA TYR A 68 -7.76 -6.86 2.43
C TYR A 68 -8.73 -7.78 3.19
N ILE A 69 -8.97 -9.00 2.72
CA ILE A 69 -9.76 -10.00 3.47
C ILE A 69 -9.04 -10.36 4.76
N LEU A 70 -7.74 -10.67 4.70
CA LEU A 70 -6.92 -10.94 5.87
C LEU A 70 -6.97 -9.77 6.86
N SER A 71 -6.73 -8.55 6.36
CA SER A 71 -6.77 -7.36 7.22
C SER A 71 -8.15 -7.12 7.83
N SER A 72 -9.23 -7.36 7.09
CA SER A 72 -10.59 -7.24 7.60
C SER A 72 -10.85 -8.24 8.74
N CYS A 73 -10.44 -9.50 8.56
CA CYS A 73 -10.56 -10.52 9.61
C CYS A 73 -9.77 -10.14 10.87
N LEU A 74 -8.51 -9.73 10.72
CA LEU A 74 -7.67 -9.30 11.84
C LEU A 74 -8.20 -8.02 12.51
N SER A 75 -8.80 -7.10 11.73
CA SER A 75 -9.39 -5.88 12.28
C SER A 75 -10.63 -6.15 13.13
N ILE A 76 -11.41 -7.20 12.81
CA ILE A 76 -12.51 -7.67 13.66
C ILE A 76 -11.97 -8.17 15.00
N ILE A 77 -10.87 -8.94 14.99
CA ILE A 77 -10.23 -9.41 16.22
C ILE A 77 -9.76 -8.22 17.06
N ASN A 78 -9.13 -7.21 16.43
CA ASN A 78 -8.71 -5.98 17.11
C ASN A 78 -9.90 -5.21 17.71
N LEU A 79 -11.02 -5.09 16.99
CA LEU A 79 -12.24 -4.46 17.50
C LEU A 79 -12.82 -5.21 18.69
N TRP A 80 -12.81 -6.54 18.65
CA TRP A 80 -13.31 -7.37 19.73
C TRP A 80 -12.41 -7.30 20.97
N SER A 81 -11.08 -7.28 20.78
CA SER A 81 -10.12 -7.16 21.87
C SER A 81 -10.12 -5.78 22.51
N SER A 82 -10.16 -4.72 21.71
CA SER A 82 -9.94 -3.34 22.15
C SER A 82 -10.70 -2.37 21.24
N MET A 83 -11.98 -2.12 21.53
CA MET A 83 -12.80 -1.19 20.74
C MET A 83 -12.35 0.26 20.93
N ASN A 84 -11.48 0.74 20.04
CA ASN A 84 -10.98 2.11 20.01
C ASN A 84 -11.06 2.73 18.61
N LEU A 85 -10.83 4.05 18.52
CA LEU A 85 -10.97 4.76 17.25
C LEU A 85 -10.06 4.19 16.14
N VAL A 86 -8.82 3.81 16.45
CA VAL A 86 -7.88 3.30 15.43
C VAL A 86 -8.33 1.96 14.90
N SER A 87 -8.76 1.06 15.78
CA SER A 87 -9.32 -0.24 15.39
C SER A 87 -10.55 -0.08 14.48
N LEU A 88 -11.42 0.92 14.76
CA LEU A 88 -12.57 1.25 13.92
C LEU A 88 -12.15 1.81 12.56
N LEU A 89 -11.21 2.75 12.52
CA LEU A 89 -10.73 3.36 11.28
C LEU A 89 -10.02 2.33 10.39
N VAL A 90 -9.19 1.46 10.97
CA VAL A 90 -8.50 0.38 10.23
C VAL A 90 -9.50 -0.67 9.74
N ALA A 91 -10.50 -1.05 10.53
CA ALA A 91 -11.57 -1.93 10.07
C ALA A 91 -12.34 -1.31 8.90
N PHE A 92 -12.77 -0.05 9.03
CA PHE A 92 -13.45 0.67 7.94
C PHE A 92 -12.59 0.72 6.68
N HIS A 93 -11.30 1.07 6.82
CA HIS A 93 -10.36 1.07 5.71
C HIS A 93 -10.30 -0.30 5.03
N SER A 94 -10.09 -1.38 5.79
CA SER A 94 -9.96 -2.73 5.26
C SER A 94 -11.23 -3.22 4.57
N PHE A 95 -12.41 -3.03 5.18
CA PHE A 95 -13.68 -3.41 4.56
C PHE A 95 -13.95 -2.64 3.27
N ARG A 96 -13.72 -1.32 3.27
CA ARG A 96 -13.84 -0.49 2.07
C ARG A 96 -12.90 -1.00 0.97
N ARG A 97 -11.65 -1.35 1.30
CA ARG A 97 -10.70 -1.88 0.32
C ARG A 97 -11.10 -3.27 -0.21
N VAL A 98 -11.71 -4.13 0.61
CA VAL A 98 -12.33 -5.38 0.13
C VAL A 98 -13.44 -5.09 -0.86
N TYR A 99 -14.35 -4.17 -0.52
CA TYR A 99 -15.43 -3.75 -1.41
C TYR A 99 -14.89 -3.21 -2.73
N GLU A 100 -13.96 -2.27 -2.69
CA GLU A 100 -13.36 -1.67 -3.88
C GLU A 100 -12.64 -2.71 -4.74
N THR A 101 -11.86 -3.62 -4.14
CA THR A 101 -11.18 -4.67 -4.91
C THR A 101 -12.13 -5.69 -5.52
N HIS A 102 -13.29 -5.92 -4.91
CA HIS A 102 -14.26 -6.88 -5.43
C HIS A 102 -15.19 -6.27 -6.49
N TYR A 103 -15.70 -5.06 -6.25
CA TYR A 103 -16.78 -4.48 -7.04
C TYR A 103 -16.36 -3.31 -7.93
N VAL A 104 -15.33 -2.56 -7.55
CA VAL A 104 -14.90 -1.35 -8.27
C VAL A 104 -13.73 -1.66 -9.21
N ASN A 105 -12.66 -2.26 -8.69
CA ASN A 105 -11.44 -2.47 -9.45
C ASN A 105 -11.63 -3.49 -10.57
N ARG A 106 -11.23 -3.10 -11.79
CA ARG A 106 -11.24 -3.97 -12.97
C ARG A 106 -9.84 -4.51 -13.23
N PHE A 107 -9.57 -5.72 -12.78
CA PHE A 107 -8.33 -6.42 -13.10
C PHE A 107 -8.39 -7.02 -14.51
N GLY A 108 -7.30 -6.90 -15.26
CA GLY A 108 -7.23 -7.57 -16.56
C GLY A 108 -6.99 -9.07 -16.38
N LYS A 109 -7.69 -9.92 -17.14
CA LYS A 109 -7.59 -11.39 -17.06
C LYS A 109 -6.17 -11.97 -17.13
N ARG A 110 -5.25 -11.27 -17.81
CA ARG A 110 -3.82 -11.64 -17.94
C ARG A 110 -2.89 -10.87 -17.00
N SER A 111 -3.43 -10.05 -16.09
CA SER A 111 -2.64 -9.23 -15.18
C SER A 111 -2.07 -10.08 -14.06
N ARG A 112 -0.75 -10.15 -13.98
CA ARG A 112 0.00 -10.93 -12.99
C ARG A 112 0.79 -10.01 -12.04
N MET A 113 1.08 -10.51 -10.84
CA MET A 113 2.06 -9.93 -9.90
C MET A 113 3.02 -11.02 -9.44
N HIS A 114 4.26 -10.66 -9.14
CA HIS A 114 5.23 -11.61 -8.61
C HIS A 114 4.83 -12.13 -7.23
N ILE A 115 5.17 -13.39 -6.91
CA ILE A 115 4.85 -14.00 -5.61
C ILE A 115 5.45 -13.24 -4.43
N SER A 116 6.61 -12.61 -4.61
CA SER A 116 7.26 -11.80 -3.55
C SER A 116 6.36 -10.64 -3.12
N HIS A 117 5.71 -9.95 -4.07
CA HIS A 117 4.75 -8.89 -3.76
C HIS A 117 3.55 -9.45 -3.01
N TYR A 118 3.15 -10.67 -3.33
CA TYR A 118 2.04 -11.33 -2.67
C TYR A 118 2.35 -11.64 -1.20
N LEU A 119 3.51 -12.24 -0.94
CA LEU A 119 3.96 -12.54 0.42
C LEU A 119 4.21 -11.27 1.24
N VAL A 120 4.83 -10.25 0.64
CA VAL A 120 5.06 -8.95 1.29
C VAL A 120 3.74 -8.25 1.61
N GLY A 121 2.73 -8.35 0.74
CA GLY A 121 1.38 -7.84 1.01
C GLY A 121 0.75 -8.51 2.23
N LEU A 122 0.79 -9.84 2.30
CA LEU A 122 0.27 -10.60 3.46
C LEU A 122 0.99 -10.24 4.76
N TRP A 123 2.32 -10.15 4.71
CA TRP A 123 3.13 -9.70 5.85
C TRP A 123 2.71 -8.31 6.30
N PHE A 124 2.63 -7.34 5.39
CA PHE A 124 2.33 -5.95 5.74
C PHE A 124 0.96 -5.80 6.43
N TYR A 125 -0.09 -6.42 5.90
CA TYR A 125 -1.43 -6.30 6.50
C TYR A 125 -1.57 -7.09 7.82
N THR A 126 -0.71 -8.09 8.04
CA THR A 126 -0.56 -8.73 9.35
C THR A 126 0.12 -7.79 10.33
N SER A 127 1.27 -7.22 9.95
CA SER A 127 2.03 -6.25 10.74
C SER A 127 1.21 -5.01 11.10
N LEU A 128 0.40 -4.49 10.18
CA LEU A 128 -0.53 -3.39 10.45
C LEU A 128 -1.48 -3.72 11.60
N ASN A 129 -2.09 -4.90 11.59
CA ASN A 129 -3.03 -5.29 12.64
C ASN A 129 -2.33 -5.57 13.97
N VAL A 130 -1.08 -6.06 13.94
CA VAL A 130 -0.24 -6.16 15.15
C VAL A 130 0.06 -4.76 15.70
N ALA A 131 0.39 -3.79 14.86
CA ALA A 131 0.64 -2.41 15.27
C ALA A 131 -0.60 -1.77 15.91
N VAL A 132 -1.79 -2.02 15.35
CA VAL A 132 -3.07 -1.59 15.95
C VAL A 132 -3.27 -2.24 17.33
N ALA A 133 -3.05 -3.55 17.46
CA ALA A 133 -3.16 -4.26 18.73
C ALA A 133 -2.23 -3.67 19.80
N ILE A 134 -0.97 -3.41 19.45
CA ILE A 134 0.01 -2.77 20.34
C ILE A 134 -0.42 -1.36 20.70
N SER A 135 -0.81 -0.54 19.71
CA SER A 135 -1.24 0.85 19.92
C SER A 135 -2.47 0.99 20.82
N SER A 136 -3.29 -0.06 20.91
CA SER A 136 -4.45 -0.09 21.79
C SER A 136 -4.08 -0.04 23.27
N THR A 137 -2.84 -0.40 23.62
CA THR A 137 -2.30 -0.31 24.98
C THR A 137 -1.63 1.04 25.27
N SER A 138 -1.39 1.85 24.23
CA SER A 138 -0.73 3.15 24.34
C SER A 138 -1.75 4.26 24.60
N HIS A 139 -1.63 4.94 25.75
CA HIS A 139 -2.48 6.08 26.08
C HIS A 139 -1.88 7.38 25.56
N GLN A 140 -2.04 7.65 24.26
CA GLN A 140 -1.74 8.97 23.72
C GLN A 140 -2.95 9.90 23.87
N THR A 141 -2.79 10.97 24.63
CA THR A 141 -3.83 12.00 24.79
C THR A 141 -3.69 13.06 23.71
N HIS A 142 -4.65 13.11 22.79
CA HIS A 142 -4.76 14.15 21.78
C HIS A 142 -5.75 15.22 22.23
N SER A 143 -5.45 16.49 21.92
CA SER A 143 -6.44 17.55 22.00
C SER A 143 -7.66 17.23 21.11
N ILE A 144 -8.83 17.76 21.44
CA ILE A 144 -10.02 17.57 20.59
C ILE A 144 -9.78 18.07 19.16
N GLY A 145 -9.08 19.19 19.01
CA GLY A 145 -8.73 19.77 17.71
C GLY A 145 -7.85 18.84 16.87
N SER A 146 -6.77 18.31 17.44
CA SER A 146 -5.89 17.37 16.74
C SER A 146 -6.61 16.06 16.41
N ARG A 147 -7.45 15.56 17.30
CA ARG A 147 -8.29 14.37 17.03
C ARG A 147 -9.23 14.58 15.86
N LEU A 148 -9.97 15.69 15.83
CA LEU A 148 -10.89 16.00 14.72
C LEU A 148 -10.14 16.21 13.40
N PHE A 149 -9.00 16.90 13.43
CA PHE A 149 -8.15 17.09 12.26
C PHE A 149 -7.70 15.74 11.65
N LEU A 150 -7.20 14.82 12.48
CA LEU A 150 -6.73 13.51 12.02
C LEU A 150 -7.87 12.64 11.46
N ILE A 151 -9.05 12.68 12.08
CA ILE A 151 -10.25 12.00 11.55
C ILE A 151 -10.66 12.61 10.20
N ALA A 152 -10.63 13.93 10.08
CA ALA A 152 -10.94 14.62 8.83
C ALA A 152 -9.93 14.25 7.74
N LEU A 153 -8.63 14.26 8.04
CA LEU A 153 -7.57 13.86 7.11
C LEU A 153 -7.77 12.41 6.63
N PHE A 154 -8.00 11.47 7.55
CA PHE A 154 -8.30 10.07 7.23
C PHE A 154 -9.51 9.95 6.29
N SER A 155 -10.60 10.66 6.63
CA SER A 155 -11.87 10.55 5.93
C SER A 155 -11.82 11.16 4.53
N LEU A 156 -11.21 12.34 4.39
CA LEU A 156 -11.02 13.02 3.11
C LEU A 156 -10.12 12.21 2.18
N ALA A 157 -8.98 11.73 2.68
CA ALA A 157 -8.08 10.89 1.89
C ALA A 157 -8.74 9.55 1.51
N SER A 158 -9.48 8.92 2.42
CA SER A 158 -10.24 7.70 2.10
C SER A 158 -11.30 7.95 1.02
N PHE A 159 -11.98 9.08 1.08
CA PHE A 159 -13.00 9.41 0.08
C PHE A 159 -12.38 9.73 -1.29
N ASP A 160 -11.31 10.53 -1.34
CA ASP A 160 -10.63 10.85 -2.60
C ASP A 160 -10.01 9.59 -3.22
N GLN A 161 -9.41 8.74 -2.40
CA GLN A 161 -8.88 7.46 -2.86
C GLN A 161 -9.95 6.59 -3.52
N TYR A 162 -11.13 6.49 -2.91
CA TYR A 162 -12.25 5.75 -3.47
C TYR A 162 -12.66 6.32 -4.84
N LYS A 163 -12.77 7.65 -4.94
CA LYS A 163 -13.07 8.34 -6.21
C LYS A 163 -12.00 8.08 -7.26
N ASN A 164 -10.73 8.10 -6.86
CA ASN A 164 -9.61 7.81 -7.74
C ASN A 164 -9.66 6.38 -8.27
N HIS A 165 -9.96 5.38 -7.43
CA HIS A 165 -10.18 4.00 -7.88
C HIS A 165 -11.39 3.85 -8.80
N LEU A 166 -12.51 4.50 -8.46
CA LEU A 166 -13.70 4.49 -9.30
C LEU A 166 -13.42 5.10 -10.69
N HIS A 167 -12.75 6.25 -10.73
CA HIS A 167 -12.32 6.89 -11.96
C HIS A 167 -11.43 5.94 -12.79
N LEU A 168 -10.39 5.37 -12.18
CA LEU A 168 -9.50 4.42 -12.84
C LEU A 168 -10.22 3.17 -13.36
N SER A 169 -11.29 2.72 -12.69
CA SER A 169 -12.07 1.56 -13.11
C SER A 169 -12.88 1.78 -14.39
N HIS A 170 -13.27 3.02 -14.67
CA HIS A 170 -14.03 3.41 -15.86
C HIS A 170 -13.12 3.72 -17.06
N LEU A 171 -11.82 3.94 -16.84
CA LEU A 171 -10.88 4.19 -17.93
C LEU A 171 -10.63 2.93 -18.74
N VAL A 172 -10.51 3.12 -20.07
CA VAL A 172 -9.96 2.08 -20.93
C VAL A 172 -8.55 1.75 -20.45
N LYS A 173 -8.24 0.46 -20.38
CA LYS A 173 -7.00 -0.04 -19.79
C LYS A 173 -5.79 0.67 -20.42
N TYR A 174 -4.91 1.18 -19.55
CA TYR A 174 -3.66 1.87 -19.92
C TYR A 174 -3.83 3.27 -20.54
N THR A 175 -4.97 3.92 -20.29
CA THR A 175 -5.17 5.35 -20.54
C THR A 175 -4.51 6.18 -19.44
N LEU A 176 -3.98 7.35 -19.79
CA LEU A 176 -3.46 8.30 -18.81
C LEU A 176 -4.64 8.95 -18.07
N PRO A 177 -4.75 8.83 -16.73
CA PRO A 177 -5.77 9.53 -15.97
C PRO A 177 -5.50 11.04 -15.96
N GLN A 178 -6.55 11.85 -16.09
CA GLN A 178 -6.45 13.33 -16.14
C GLN A 178 -7.42 14.04 -15.18
N TYR A 179 -8.04 13.29 -14.26
CA TYR A 179 -8.99 13.81 -13.28
C TYR A 179 -8.29 14.23 -11.97
N GLY A 180 -8.67 15.38 -11.43
CA GLY A 180 -8.22 15.83 -10.11
C GLY A 180 -6.70 15.87 -9.97
N LEU A 181 -6.16 15.29 -8.90
CA LEU A 181 -4.73 15.30 -8.62
C LEU A 181 -3.91 14.50 -9.65
N PHE A 182 -4.54 13.66 -10.49
CA PHE A 182 -3.85 13.00 -11.61
C PHE A 182 -3.26 13.96 -12.64
N GLN A 183 -3.66 15.24 -12.64
CA GLN A 183 -3.05 16.27 -13.48
C GLN A 183 -1.66 16.69 -12.97
N VAL A 184 -1.38 16.49 -11.69
CA VAL A 184 -0.12 16.88 -11.04
C VAL A 184 0.77 15.68 -10.76
N VAL A 185 0.19 14.58 -10.26
CA VAL A 185 0.92 13.34 -9.94
C VAL A 185 0.38 12.15 -10.73
N THR A 186 1.21 11.20 -11.13
CA THR A 186 0.74 10.03 -11.90
C THR A 186 -0.10 9.03 -11.09
N SER A 187 0.03 9.03 -9.77
CA SER A 187 -0.55 8.03 -8.87
C SER A 187 -1.28 8.67 -7.69
N ALA A 188 -2.32 9.48 -7.95
CA ALA A 188 -3.06 10.23 -6.91
C ALA A 188 -3.60 9.33 -5.79
N HIS A 189 -4.25 8.21 -6.14
CA HIS A 189 -4.71 7.19 -5.17
C HIS A 189 -3.62 6.65 -4.20
N TYR A 190 -2.35 6.65 -4.61
CA TYR A 190 -1.25 6.25 -3.73
C TYR A 190 -0.88 7.36 -2.75
N PHE A 191 -0.99 8.63 -3.16
CA PHE A 191 -0.83 9.77 -2.26
C PHE A 191 -1.91 9.75 -1.17
N ASP A 192 -3.15 9.44 -1.53
CA ASP A 192 -4.23 9.30 -0.56
C ASP A 192 -3.94 8.19 0.46
N GLU A 193 -3.40 7.05 0.02
CA GLU A 193 -2.99 5.97 0.94
C GLU A 193 -1.91 6.46 1.92
N VAL A 194 -0.93 7.23 1.44
CA VAL A 194 0.10 7.83 2.31
C VAL A 194 -0.54 8.73 3.38
N LEU A 195 -1.52 9.55 3.01
CA LEU A 195 -2.25 10.42 3.96
C LEU A 195 -3.08 9.63 4.96
N ILE A 196 -3.73 8.54 4.53
CA ILE A 196 -4.46 7.63 5.41
C ILE A 196 -3.51 7.07 6.49
N TYR A 197 -2.37 6.52 6.09
CA TYR A 197 -1.43 5.93 7.05
C TYR A 197 -0.73 6.99 7.91
N LEU A 198 -0.48 8.19 7.39
CA LEU A 198 0.03 9.31 8.17
C LEU A 198 -0.95 9.70 9.28
N SER A 199 -2.26 9.75 8.97
CA SER A 199 -3.29 10.08 9.95
C SER A 199 -3.37 9.04 11.08
N LEU A 200 -3.29 7.74 10.74
CA LEU A 200 -3.31 6.64 11.70
C LEU A 200 -2.04 6.62 12.57
N ALA A 201 -0.86 6.79 11.97
CA ALA A 201 0.40 6.86 12.69
C ALA A 201 0.46 8.06 13.64
N SER A 202 0.03 9.23 13.17
CA SER A 202 -0.03 10.44 14.00
C SER A 202 -1.05 10.34 15.13
N TYR A 203 -2.15 9.63 14.91
CA TYR A 203 -3.16 9.41 15.95
C TYR A 203 -2.66 8.45 17.04
N THR A 204 -1.97 7.37 16.67
CA THR A 204 -1.46 6.39 17.63
C THR A 204 -0.18 6.85 18.33
N GLY A 205 0.68 7.59 17.64
CA GLY A 205 1.99 8.02 18.13
C GLY A 205 2.99 6.89 18.36
N THR A 206 2.63 5.65 18.04
CA THR A 206 3.46 4.46 18.26
C THR A 206 4.48 4.29 17.16
N ALA A 207 5.69 3.84 17.53
CA ALA A 207 6.75 3.54 16.57
C ALA A 207 6.31 2.49 15.55
N GLU A 208 5.50 1.51 15.96
CA GLU A 208 4.99 0.42 15.13
C GLU A 208 4.13 0.93 13.98
N MET A 209 3.23 1.89 14.26
CA MET A 209 2.41 2.52 13.22
C MET A 209 3.20 3.49 12.35
N TYR A 210 4.21 4.18 12.90
CA TYR A 210 5.13 4.96 12.07
C TYR A 210 5.97 4.08 11.14
N CYS A 211 6.34 2.86 11.53
CA CYS A 211 6.95 1.89 10.62
C CYS A 211 5.98 1.48 9.49
N CYS A 212 4.70 1.27 9.81
CA CYS A 212 3.67 1.02 8.80
C CYS A 212 3.54 2.19 7.81
N PHE A 213 3.53 3.43 8.32
CA PHE A 213 3.52 4.64 7.49
C PHE A 213 4.78 4.74 6.60
N ALA A 214 5.97 4.58 7.17
CA ALA A 214 7.22 4.63 6.42
C ALA A 214 7.30 3.57 5.32
N TRP A 215 6.80 2.35 5.61
CA TRP A 215 6.64 1.30 4.62
C TRP A 215 5.73 1.71 3.46
N VAL A 216 4.52 2.21 3.76
CA VAL A 216 3.55 2.64 2.74
C VAL A 216 4.15 3.75 1.87
N LEU A 217 4.75 4.76 2.50
CA LEU A 217 5.40 5.85 1.78
C LEU A 217 6.51 5.33 0.85
N GLY A 218 7.43 4.50 1.35
CA GLY A 218 8.54 3.98 0.56
C GLY A 218 8.08 3.07 -0.58
N ASN A 219 7.25 2.07 -0.27
CA ASN A 219 6.79 1.07 -1.24
C ASN A 219 5.93 1.69 -2.35
N LEU A 220 5.00 2.60 -2.00
CA LEU A 220 4.17 3.27 -2.99
C LEU A 220 4.94 4.31 -3.79
N SER A 221 5.93 4.97 -3.20
CA SER A 221 6.80 5.89 -3.95
C SER A 221 7.56 5.17 -5.05
N ILE A 222 8.13 4.00 -4.77
CA ILE A 222 8.82 3.19 -5.78
C ILE A 222 7.84 2.76 -6.87
N SER A 223 6.67 2.23 -6.50
CA SER A 223 5.61 1.84 -7.46
C SER A 223 5.11 3.01 -8.32
N ALA A 224 5.02 4.21 -7.75
CA ALA A 224 4.59 5.41 -8.45
C ALA A 224 5.63 5.91 -9.46
N ILE A 225 6.92 5.84 -9.12
CA ILE A 225 8.00 6.22 -10.02
C ILE A 225 8.02 5.30 -11.25
N GLU A 226 7.93 3.98 -11.04
CA GLU A 226 7.83 3.03 -12.16
C GLU A 226 6.58 3.29 -13.03
N THR A 227 5.46 3.63 -12.39
CA THR A 227 4.22 3.99 -13.08
C THR A 227 4.40 5.25 -13.94
N ARG A 228 5.10 6.25 -13.42
CA ARG A 228 5.41 7.47 -14.14
C ARG A 228 6.35 7.22 -15.32
N GLU A 229 7.43 6.48 -15.12
CA GLU A 229 8.37 6.11 -16.18
C GLU A 229 7.66 5.39 -17.33
N TRP A 230 6.73 4.48 -16.99
CA TRP A 230 5.91 3.79 -17.96
C TRP A 230 4.98 4.75 -18.72
N TYR A 231 4.33 5.70 -18.03
CA TYR A 231 3.49 6.71 -18.70
C TYR A 231 4.32 7.67 -19.54
N ALA A 232 5.50 8.10 -19.10
CA ALA A 232 6.37 9.01 -19.83
C ALA A 232 6.84 8.42 -21.16
N LYS A 233 7.06 7.10 -21.23
CA LYS A 233 7.36 6.40 -22.48
C LYS A 233 6.16 6.37 -23.43
N LYS A 234 4.95 6.17 -22.89
CA LYS A 234 3.73 6.02 -23.70
C LYS A 234 3.08 7.36 -24.10
N PHE A 235 3.19 8.38 -23.25
CA PHE A 235 2.58 9.70 -23.38
C PHE A 235 3.59 10.82 -23.03
N PRO A 236 4.67 11.02 -23.81
CA PRO A 236 5.79 11.88 -23.43
C PRO A 236 5.40 13.33 -23.08
N SER A 237 4.49 13.93 -23.84
CA SER A 237 4.08 15.33 -23.68
C SER A 237 2.92 15.56 -22.71
N LYS A 238 2.28 14.50 -22.22
CA LYS A 238 1.08 14.60 -21.35
C LYS A 238 1.31 14.06 -19.94
N THR A 239 2.40 13.35 -19.71
CA THR A 239 2.65 12.69 -18.42
C THR A 239 2.91 13.73 -17.32
N PRO A 240 2.20 13.65 -16.18
CA PRO A 240 2.43 14.55 -15.06
C PRO A 240 3.89 14.56 -14.58
N PRO A 241 4.39 15.71 -14.11
CA PRO A 241 5.79 15.91 -13.74
C PRO A 241 6.15 15.36 -12.35
N TYR A 242 5.20 14.76 -11.62
CA TYR A 242 5.43 14.13 -10.31
C TYR A 242 4.82 12.72 -10.29
N ALA A 243 5.41 11.82 -9.52
CA ALA A 243 5.00 10.42 -9.40
C ALA A 243 3.85 10.26 -8.41
N ILE A 244 4.02 10.74 -7.18
CA ILE A 244 3.13 10.53 -6.03
C ILE A 244 3.02 11.76 -5.11
N LEU A 245 4.10 12.48 -4.80
CA LEU A 245 4.07 13.64 -3.91
C LEU A 245 4.01 14.91 -4.75
N PRO A 246 2.90 15.69 -4.71
CA PRO A 246 2.78 16.91 -5.50
C PRO A 246 3.95 17.85 -5.24
N TYR A 247 4.59 18.32 -6.31
CA TYR A 247 5.72 19.26 -6.25
C TYR A 247 7.01 18.73 -5.61
N LEU A 248 7.09 17.43 -5.30
CA LEU A 248 8.24 16.84 -4.63
C LEU A 248 8.75 15.55 -5.30
N LEU A 249 7.86 14.59 -5.59
CA LEU A 249 8.24 13.28 -6.12
C LEU A 249 7.29 12.78 -7.18
#